data_AF-A0AAU0N7V4-F1
#
_entry.id   AF-A0AAU0N7V4-F1
#
_cell.length_a   1.000
_cell.length_b   1.000
_cell.length_c   1.000
_cell.angle_alpha   90.00
_cell.angle_beta   90.00
_cell.angle_gamma   90.00
#
_symmetry.space_group_name_H-M   'P 1'
#
loop_
_entity.id
_entity.type
_entity.pdbx_description
1 polymer ?
#
loop_
_entity_poly.entity_id
_entity_poly.type
_entity_poly.pdbx_seq_one_letter_code
_entity_poly.pdbx_strand_id
1 'polypeptide(L)'
;MYYTNQKFDHTAYFFENPKNPSSTKEYIYHRQINLNANHTQTLFHFEVPVKITPIKGLTLLVIKTAGTDQFQTYLIESEVTLRKGIEFNVLCLSSTATVNLSTQIKAEPSYIKLDKIFTAPSIPVSFNLLTIVSTVSTLYSEDYRKKFIKQPHFEIIIVESGQFNIEINHTVYTLTKGHLMILPPDTPSIRFHHADKRTLTHSIRFTAEGIDSALIKHLINATEYLAPLYDVLHQDLSLPLGADKVWNQLDNLVFSLHQSLHQNDNESSSTIMRERYESDIFNEIIAYIHQSDIVALKVSDLVNEFNLSRSTLQQLFNKYEHTTPKIYINQQRLEKSRQLIRESNLSITQIATELGYGSIQYFSRAFSKAFNMSPSEYAKGYSKRM
;
A
#
# COMPACT_ATOMS: atom_id res chain seq x y z
N MET A 1 -5.92 9.32 20.71
CA MET A 1 -4.74 9.79 21.48
C MET A 1 -3.60 9.91 20.48
N TYR A 2 -3.30 11.13 20.05
CA TYR A 2 -2.22 11.41 19.11
C TYR A 2 -0.89 11.32 19.86
N TYR A 3 -0.02 10.37 19.51
CA TYR A 3 1.38 10.43 19.91
C TYR A 3 2.07 11.45 19.01
N THR A 4 2.49 12.55 19.61
CA THR A 4 3.32 13.60 19.01
C THR A 4 4.68 13.03 18.58
N ASN A 5 4.94 13.01 17.27
CA ASN A 5 6.26 12.73 16.70
C ASN A 5 7.23 13.87 17.02
N GLN A 6 8.07 13.69 18.04
CA GLN A 6 9.31 14.46 18.16
C GLN A 6 10.30 13.95 17.11
N LYS A 7 10.70 14.86 16.21
CA LYS A 7 11.77 14.70 15.22
C LYS A 7 13.02 14.10 15.87
N PHE A 8 13.32 12.84 15.59
CA PHE A 8 14.62 12.26 15.90
C PHE A 8 15.11 11.39 14.75
N ASP A 9 16.11 11.92 14.05
CA ASP A 9 16.89 11.27 12.99
C ASP A 9 17.78 10.18 13.64
N HIS A 10 17.22 9.00 13.94
CA HIS A 10 17.89 7.97 14.75
C HIS A 10 18.10 6.60 14.09
N THR A 11 17.71 6.40 12.83
CA THR A 11 17.99 5.14 12.12
C THR A 11 19.50 4.81 12.04
N ALA A 12 20.39 5.81 12.15
CA ALA A 12 21.84 5.59 12.18
C ALA A 12 22.39 5.04 13.52
N TYR A 13 21.64 5.14 14.62
CA TYR A 13 22.10 4.76 15.96
C TYR A 13 21.89 3.29 16.28
N PHE A 14 20.80 2.68 15.81
CA PHE A 14 20.48 1.29 16.16
C PHE A 14 21.17 0.27 15.26
N PHE A 15 21.28 0.60 13.97
CA PHE A 15 21.77 -0.32 12.95
C PHE A 15 23.26 -0.09 12.61
N GLU A 16 23.96 -1.16 12.25
CA GLU A 16 25.27 -1.05 11.60
C GLU A 16 25.12 -0.56 10.14
N ASN A 17 26.00 0.33 9.68
CA ASN A 17 25.89 0.97 8.38
C ASN A 17 26.42 0.05 7.26
N PRO A 18 25.62 -0.35 6.24
CA PRO A 18 26.03 -1.32 5.23
C PRO A 18 27.15 -0.83 4.29
N LYS A 19 27.44 0.48 4.26
CA LYS A 19 28.41 1.09 3.33
C LYS A 19 29.89 0.99 3.75
N ASN A 20 30.19 0.40 4.90
CA ASN A 20 31.56 0.16 5.33
C ASN A 20 31.75 -1.34 5.61
N PRO A 21 31.98 -2.18 4.57
CA PRO A 21 32.30 -3.60 4.74
C PRO A 21 33.75 -3.75 5.22
N SER A 22 34.15 -2.99 6.24
CA SER A 22 35.34 -3.30 7.01
C SER A 22 35.01 -4.59 7.77
N SER A 23 35.41 -5.71 7.16
CA SER A 23 35.23 -7.13 7.48
C SER A 23 33.94 -7.79 6.95
N THR A 24 34.13 -8.78 6.09
CA THR A 24 33.35 -10.02 5.97
C THR A 24 33.29 -10.71 7.35
N LYS A 25 32.60 -10.10 8.32
CA LYS A 25 32.36 -10.71 9.62
C LYS A 25 31.29 -11.77 9.46
N GLU A 26 31.70 -13.04 9.50
CA GLU A 26 30.76 -14.15 9.52
C GLU A 26 30.02 -14.18 10.87
N TYR A 27 28.69 -14.17 10.81
CA TYR A 27 27.81 -14.36 11.96
C TYR A 27 27.48 -15.85 12.05
N ILE A 28 28.31 -16.61 12.78
CA ILE A 28 28.32 -18.08 12.75
C ILE A 28 27.45 -18.75 13.82
N TYR A 29 27.07 -18.01 14.88
CA TYR A 29 26.23 -18.54 15.95
C TYR A 29 24.78 -18.15 15.72
N HIS A 30 23.96 -19.10 15.29
CA HIS A 30 22.56 -18.89 14.95
C HIS A 30 21.63 -19.39 16.04
N ARG A 31 20.63 -18.57 16.39
CA ARG A 31 19.49 -18.93 17.21
C ARG A 31 18.22 -18.68 16.41
N GLN A 32 17.54 -19.77 16.07
CA GLN A 32 16.21 -19.67 15.47
C GLN A 32 15.16 -19.40 16.54
N ILE A 33 14.27 -18.45 16.27
CA ILE A 33 13.15 -18.09 17.12
C ILE A 33 11.87 -18.24 16.31
N ASN A 34 10.93 -19.01 16.84
CA ASN A 34 9.57 -19.11 16.32
C ASN A 34 8.67 -18.13 17.08
N LEU A 35 7.93 -17.33 16.34
CA LEU A 35 7.11 -16.24 16.83
C LEU A 35 5.64 -16.55 16.49
N ASN A 36 4.76 -16.30 17.44
CA ASN A 36 3.31 -16.51 17.31
C ASN A 36 2.48 -15.42 18.03
N ALA A 37 3.14 -14.36 18.51
CA ALA A 37 2.50 -13.30 19.27
C ALA A 37 2.91 -11.93 18.71
N ASN A 38 1.94 -11.03 18.64
CA ASN A 38 2.12 -9.62 18.29
C ASN A 38 2.39 -8.74 19.52
N HIS A 39 2.74 -9.33 20.66
CA HIS A 39 2.98 -8.62 21.91
C HIS A 39 4.14 -9.22 22.67
N THR A 40 4.74 -8.44 23.56
CA THR A 40 5.83 -8.89 24.42
C THR A 40 5.85 -8.14 25.75
N GLN A 41 6.38 -8.81 26.78
CA GLN A 41 6.72 -8.20 28.07
C GLN A 41 8.23 -8.30 28.36
N THR A 42 9.03 -8.76 27.40
CA THR A 42 10.47 -8.91 27.57
C THR A 42 11.20 -8.34 26.36
N LEU A 43 12.40 -7.83 26.56
CA LEU A 43 13.32 -7.44 25.49
C LEU A 43 14.60 -8.26 25.61
N PHE A 44 15.16 -8.63 24.47
CA PHE A 44 16.53 -9.12 24.35
C PHE A 44 17.51 -7.96 24.49
N HIS A 45 18.62 -8.23 25.19
CA HIS A 45 19.78 -7.36 25.23
C HIS A 45 21.04 -8.20 25.06
N PHE A 46 21.86 -7.83 24.07
CA PHE A 46 23.13 -8.48 23.77
C PHE A 46 24.29 -7.49 23.91
N GLU A 47 25.37 -7.93 24.54
CA GLU A 47 26.63 -7.16 24.64
C GLU A 47 27.47 -7.19 23.35
N VAL A 48 26.94 -7.81 22.29
CA VAL A 48 27.54 -7.91 20.96
C VAL A 48 26.52 -7.51 19.89
N PRO A 49 26.97 -7.09 18.69
CA PRO A 49 26.07 -6.89 17.56
C PRO A 49 25.29 -8.16 17.21
N VAL A 50 24.02 -7.99 16.85
CA VAL A 50 23.11 -9.09 16.51
C VAL A 50 22.55 -8.87 15.12
N LYS A 51 22.76 -9.85 14.25
CA LYS A 51 22.10 -9.91 12.96
C LYS A 51 20.75 -10.60 13.10
N ILE A 52 19.69 -9.96 12.64
CA ILE A 52 18.33 -10.49 12.59
C ILE A 52 18.01 -10.82 11.14
N THR A 53 17.72 -12.08 10.87
CA THR A 53 17.39 -12.57 9.53
C THR A 53 15.99 -13.19 9.56
N PRO A 54 14.97 -12.53 8.97
CA PRO A 54 13.67 -13.16 8.78
C PRO A 54 13.79 -14.40 7.90
N ILE A 55 13.13 -15.49 8.29
CA ILE A 55 13.08 -16.76 7.56
C ILE A 55 11.69 -16.98 6.97
N LYS A 56 10.64 -16.80 7.79
CA LYS A 56 9.23 -17.00 7.41
C LYS A 56 8.34 -16.02 8.15
N GLY A 57 7.20 -15.66 7.57
CA GLY A 57 6.23 -14.78 8.23
C GLY A 57 6.61 -13.30 8.22
N LEU A 58 5.70 -12.48 8.69
CA LEU A 58 5.87 -11.03 8.79
C LEU A 58 6.31 -10.68 10.22
N THR A 59 7.40 -9.93 10.34
CA THR A 59 8.04 -9.66 11.63
C THR A 59 8.23 -8.18 11.88
N LEU A 60 7.84 -7.73 13.06
CA LEU A 60 8.06 -6.36 13.53
C LEU A 60 9.19 -6.36 14.56
N LEU A 61 10.26 -5.63 14.27
CA LEU A 61 11.27 -5.31 15.27
C LEU A 61 10.77 -4.19 16.15
N VAL A 62 10.88 -4.39 17.46
CA VAL A 62 10.56 -3.39 18.48
C VAL A 62 11.84 -3.06 19.21
N ILE A 63 12.25 -1.79 19.20
CA ILE A 63 13.43 -1.30 19.90
C ILE A 63 12.99 -0.32 20.99
N LYS A 64 13.46 -0.50 22.22
CA LYS A 64 13.25 0.48 23.28
C LYS A 64 14.26 1.62 23.14
N THR A 65 13.77 2.85 23.22
CA THR A 65 14.64 4.03 23.17
C THR A 65 15.36 4.17 24.52
N ALA A 66 16.69 4.30 24.48
CA ALA A 66 17.50 4.32 25.70
C ALA A 66 17.06 5.44 26.65
N GLY A 67 16.84 5.09 27.92
CA GLY A 67 16.44 6.03 28.96
C GLY A 67 14.98 6.50 28.90
N THR A 68 14.13 5.93 28.03
CA THR A 68 12.70 6.24 27.95
C THR A 68 11.85 4.97 27.89
N ASP A 69 10.54 5.10 28.12
CA ASP A 69 9.56 4.02 27.89
C ASP A 69 8.93 4.08 26.49
N GLN A 70 9.60 4.75 25.55
CA GLN A 70 9.16 4.82 24.17
C GLN A 70 9.78 3.71 23.32
N PHE A 71 8.99 3.19 22.39
CA PHE A 71 9.40 2.15 21.46
C PHE A 71 9.43 2.69 20.04
N GLN A 72 10.42 2.25 19.28
CA GLN A 72 10.47 2.40 17.84
C GLN A 72 10.26 1.05 17.18
N THR A 73 9.45 1.01 16.13
CA THR A 73 9.09 -0.24 15.47
C THR A 73 9.52 -0.21 14.02
N TYR A 74 10.13 -1.30 13.55
CA TYR A 74 10.63 -1.42 12.18
C TYR A 74 10.15 -2.74 11.58
N LEU A 75 9.52 -2.70 10.41
CA LEU A 75 9.26 -3.92 9.67
C LEU A 75 10.60 -4.48 9.17
N ILE A 76 10.90 -5.74 9.49
CA ILE A 76 12.09 -6.41 8.96
C ILE A 76 11.68 -7.34 7.81
N GLU A 77 12.08 -6.97 6.60
CA GLU A 77 11.88 -7.77 5.38
C GLU A 77 13.16 -8.42 4.83
N SER A 78 14.31 -7.93 5.29
CA SER A 78 15.65 -8.36 4.90
C SER A 78 16.55 -8.42 6.12
N GLU A 79 17.73 -9.02 6.01
CA GLU A 79 18.64 -9.01 7.15
C GLU A 79 18.96 -7.59 7.64
N VAL A 80 18.91 -7.40 8.96
CA VAL A 80 19.32 -6.17 9.64
C VAL A 80 20.31 -6.51 10.73
N THR A 81 21.27 -5.62 10.98
CA THR A 81 22.25 -5.83 12.05
C THR A 81 22.12 -4.72 13.07
N LEU A 82 21.76 -5.10 14.30
CA LEU A 82 21.72 -4.21 15.45
C LEU A 82 23.08 -4.10 16.09
N ARG A 83 23.40 -2.90 16.58
CA ARG A 83 24.59 -2.67 17.41
C ARG A 83 24.42 -3.38 18.76
N LYS A 84 25.55 -3.61 19.45
CA LYS A 84 25.54 -4.08 20.83
C LYS A 84 24.80 -3.10 21.76
N GLY A 85 24.21 -3.63 22.82
CA GLY A 85 23.57 -2.86 23.89
C GLY A 85 22.19 -2.32 23.54
N ILE A 86 21.61 -2.72 22.40
CA ILE A 86 20.25 -2.35 22.03
C ILE A 86 19.27 -3.31 22.70
N GLU A 87 18.27 -2.75 23.38
CA GLU A 87 17.14 -3.48 23.95
C GLU A 87 16.05 -3.63 22.90
N PHE A 88 15.77 -4.87 22.45
CA PHE A 88 14.83 -5.10 21.36
C PHE A 88 14.03 -6.40 21.52
N ASN A 89 12.93 -6.54 20.78
CA ASN A 89 12.30 -7.84 20.55
C ASN A 89 11.78 -7.91 19.11
N VAL A 90 11.47 -9.11 18.64
CA VAL A 90 10.85 -9.35 17.34
C VAL A 90 9.47 -9.96 17.58
N LEU A 91 8.44 -9.33 17.03
CA LEU A 91 7.05 -9.73 17.16
C LEU A 91 6.54 -10.33 15.85
N CYS A 92 5.57 -11.23 16.00
CA CYS A 92 4.86 -11.82 14.88
C CYS A 92 3.71 -10.91 14.46
N LEU A 93 3.67 -10.51 13.19
CA LEU A 93 2.51 -9.83 12.60
C LEU A 93 1.63 -10.78 11.79
N SER A 94 2.17 -11.92 11.36
CA SER A 94 1.40 -13.02 10.75
C SER A 94 0.92 -14.04 11.79
N SER A 95 0.22 -15.10 11.38
CA SER A 95 -0.17 -16.20 12.28
C SER A 95 1.04 -16.88 12.94
N THR A 96 2.11 -17.08 12.17
CA THR A 96 3.43 -17.50 12.67
C THR A 96 4.53 -16.79 11.89
N ALA A 97 5.69 -16.61 12.52
CA ALA A 97 6.90 -16.13 11.88
C ALA A 97 8.13 -16.81 12.48
N THR A 98 9.22 -16.82 11.72
CA THR A 98 10.49 -17.40 12.15
C THR A 98 11.60 -16.43 11.81
N VAL A 99 12.46 -16.16 12.78
CA VAL A 99 13.66 -15.34 12.61
C VAL A 99 14.89 -16.05 13.14
N ASN A 100 16.04 -15.79 12.52
CA ASN A 100 17.33 -16.13 13.07
C ASN A 100 17.96 -14.90 13.71
N LEU A 101 18.34 -15.02 14.98
CA LEU A 101 19.28 -14.12 15.63
C LEU A 101 20.67 -14.72 15.50
N SER A 102 21.59 -14.00 14.87
CA SER A 102 22.95 -14.46 14.60
C SER A 102 23.98 -13.53 15.24
N THR A 103 25.02 -14.10 15.84
CA THR A 103 26.12 -13.37 16.51
C THR A 103 27.47 -13.88 16.01
N GLN A 104 28.50 -13.04 16.10
CA GLN A 104 29.87 -13.40 15.69
C GLN A 104 30.56 -14.32 16.70
N ILE A 105 30.27 -14.12 17.99
CA ILE A 105 30.75 -14.95 19.08
C ILE A 105 29.56 -15.55 19.81
N LYS A 106 29.76 -16.70 20.45
CA LYS A 106 28.71 -17.32 21.26
C LYS A 106 28.28 -16.37 22.37
N ALA A 107 27.09 -15.79 22.24
CA ALA A 107 26.52 -14.85 23.19
C ALA A 107 25.07 -15.23 23.48
N GLU A 108 24.72 -15.20 24.75
CA GLU A 108 23.36 -15.41 25.25
C GLU A 108 22.73 -14.05 25.54
N PRO A 109 21.46 -13.81 25.17
CA PRO A 109 20.79 -12.58 25.54
C PRO A 109 20.54 -12.54 27.04
N SER A 110 20.68 -11.35 27.61
CA SER A 110 19.96 -11.00 28.83
C SER A 110 18.53 -10.58 28.48
N TYR A 111 17.60 -10.76 29.42
CA TYR A 111 16.19 -10.47 29.24
C TYR A 111 15.78 -9.30 30.13
N ILE A 112 15.37 -8.20 29.51
CA ILE A 112 14.87 -7.02 30.20
C ILE A 112 13.34 -7.14 30.30
N LYS A 113 12.80 -7.16 31.52
CA LYS A 113 11.35 -7.22 31.73
C LYS A 113 10.74 -5.83 31.62
N LEU A 114 9.62 -5.73 30.91
CA LEU A 114 8.84 -4.51 30.80
C LEU A 114 7.76 -4.44 31.89
N ASP A 115 7.54 -3.24 32.40
CA ASP A 115 6.46 -2.97 33.38
C ASP A 115 5.06 -3.14 32.76
N LYS A 116 4.94 -2.89 31.46
CA LYS A 116 3.72 -3.07 30.67
C LYS A 116 3.98 -3.96 29.46
N ILE A 117 2.98 -4.73 29.07
CA ILE A 117 3.02 -5.48 27.81
C ILE A 117 3.01 -4.45 26.67
N PHE A 118 4.02 -4.54 25.81
CA PHE A 118 3.99 -3.86 24.53
C PHE A 118 3.22 -4.74 23.55
N THR A 119 2.13 -4.23 23.00
CA THR A 119 1.39 -4.88 21.92
C THR A 119 1.62 -4.07 20.66
N ALA A 120 2.09 -4.72 19.60
CA ALA A 120 2.20 -4.08 18.29
C ALA A 120 0.81 -3.53 17.90
N PRO A 121 0.73 -2.29 17.41
CA PRO A 121 -0.54 -1.77 16.92
C PRO A 121 -1.04 -2.68 15.80
N SER A 122 -2.17 -3.33 16.03
CA SER A 122 -2.94 -3.91 14.93
C SER A 122 -3.40 -2.75 14.08
N ILE A 123 -2.91 -2.62 12.84
CA ILE A 123 -3.45 -1.63 11.91
C ILE A 123 -4.90 -2.08 11.64
N PRO A 124 -5.92 -1.35 12.10
CA PRO A 124 -7.27 -1.69 11.74
C PRO A 124 -7.42 -1.38 10.25
N VAL A 125 -7.52 -2.42 9.43
CA VAL A 125 -7.93 -2.26 8.03
C VAL A 125 -9.41 -1.91 8.07
N SER A 126 -9.72 -0.62 8.13
CA SER A 126 -11.09 -0.14 7.94
C SER A 126 -11.33 0.01 6.45
N PHE A 127 -12.02 -0.97 5.85
CA PHE A 127 -12.71 -0.69 4.60
C PHE A 127 -13.77 0.37 4.89
N ASN A 128 -13.64 1.54 4.26
CA ASN A 128 -14.59 2.63 4.40
C ASN A 128 -15.19 2.90 3.02
N LEU A 129 -16.39 2.37 2.75
CA LEU A 129 -17.16 2.69 1.56
C LEU A 129 -17.70 4.12 1.67
N LEU A 130 -17.12 5.06 0.91
CA LEU A 130 -17.47 6.48 1.00
C LEU A 130 -18.75 6.79 0.23
N THR A 131 -18.85 6.39 -1.04
CA THR A 131 -20.01 6.71 -1.90
C THR A 131 -20.12 5.76 -3.08
N ILE A 132 -21.34 5.35 -3.42
CA ILE A 132 -21.65 4.68 -4.69
C ILE A 132 -21.83 5.74 -5.79
N VAL A 133 -21.05 5.61 -6.86
CA VAL A 133 -21.07 6.53 -8.00
C VAL A 133 -22.09 6.09 -9.04
N SER A 134 -22.14 4.79 -9.36
CA SER A 134 -23.07 4.26 -10.34
C SER A 134 -23.23 2.76 -10.24
N THR A 135 -24.42 2.26 -10.53
CA THR A 135 -24.70 0.83 -10.70
C THR A 135 -25.25 0.60 -12.11
N VAL A 136 -24.64 -0.29 -12.87
CA VAL A 136 -25.01 -0.58 -14.26
C VAL A 136 -25.11 -2.07 -14.49
N SER A 137 -26.28 -2.53 -14.93
CA SER A 137 -26.49 -3.89 -15.39
C SER A 137 -26.43 -3.93 -16.91
N THR A 138 -25.57 -4.78 -17.47
CA THR A 138 -25.40 -4.91 -18.92
C THR A 138 -25.61 -6.33 -19.35
N LEU A 139 -26.52 -6.52 -20.31
CA LEU A 139 -26.76 -7.77 -21.00
C LEU A 139 -26.01 -7.77 -22.34
N TYR A 140 -25.08 -8.70 -22.50
CA TYR A 140 -24.35 -8.92 -23.74
C TYR A 140 -24.95 -10.12 -24.48
N SER A 141 -25.28 -9.94 -25.75
CA SER A 141 -25.75 -10.98 -26.67
C SER A 141 -24.94 -11.07 -27.97
N GLU A 142 -24.01 -10.14 -28.18
CA GLU A 142 -23.14 -10.06 -29.35
C GLU A 142 -21.68 -9.99 -28.90
N ASP A 143 -20.75 -10.09 -29.85
CA ASP A 143 -19.35 -9.86 -29.58
C ASP A 143 -19.15 -8.43 -29.07
N TYR A 144 -18.42 -8.30 -27.97
CA TYR A 144 -18.09 -7.01 -27.39
C TYR A 144 -16.62 -7.01 -27.02
N ARG A 145 -15.92 -5.90 -27.31
CA ARG A 145 -14.55 -5.68 -26.88
C ARG A 145 -14.30 -4.19 -26.70
N LYS A 146 -13.86 -3.78 -25.52
CA LYS A 146 -13.58 -2.37 -25.23
C LYS A 146 -12.39 -2.21 -24.29
N LYS A 147 -11.54 -1.23 -24.61
CA LYS A 147 -10.40 -0.83 -23.77
C LYS A 147 -10.80 0.30 -22.82
N PHE A 148 -10.42 0.16 -21.57
CA PHE A 148 -10.58 1.15 -20.51
C PHE A 148 -9.19 1.55 -20.01
N ILE A 149 -8.89 2.85 -19.99
CA ILE A 149 -7.54 3.36 -19.70
C ILE A 149 -7.50 4.18 -18.41
N LYS A 150 -8.51 5.01 -18.18
CA LYS A 150 -8.67 5.80 -16.96
C LYS A 150 -10.10 5.68 -16.45
N GLN A 151 -10.24 5.40 -15.16
CA GLN A 151 -11.51 5.27 -14.47
C GLN A 151 -11.28 5.79 -13.05
N PRO A 152 -11.87 6.92 -12.64
CA PRO A 152 -11.50 7.60 -11.38
C PRO A 152 -12.07 6.93 -10.11
N HIS A 153 -12.67 5.74 -10.23
CA HIS A 153 -13.41 5.08 -9.16
C HIS A 153 -13.05 3.60 -9.09
N PHE A 154 -13.24 3.00 -7.92
CA PHE A 154 -13.27 1.55 -7.81
C PHE A 154 -14.46 1.00 -8.57
N GLU A 155 -14.33 -0.21 -9.10
CA GLU A 155 -15.41 -0.91 -9.79
C GLU A 155 -15.44 -2.38 -9.38
N ILE A 156 -16.57 -2.84 -8.85
CA ILE A 156 -16.87 -4.26 -8.70
C ILE A 156 -17.59 -4.72 -9.97
N ILE A 157 -17.07 -5.77 -10.60
CA ILE A 157 -17.72 -6.43 -11.73
C ILE A 157 -18.10 -7.85 -11.30
N ILE A 158 -19.38 -8.16 -11.43
CA ILE A 158 -19.95 -9.49 -11.16
C ILE A 158 -20.69 -10.01 -12.38
N VAL A 159 -20.65 -11.33 -12.56
CA VAL A 159 -21.39 -12.03 -13.62
C VAL A 159 -22.53 -12.78 -12.96
N GLU A 160 -23.77 -12.44 -13.31
CA GLU A 160 -24.96 -13.15 -12.80
C GLU A 160 -25.23 -14.41 -13.63
N SER A 161 -25.05 -14.32 -14.95
CA SER A 161 -25.21 -15.43 -15.88
C SER A 161 -24.28 -15.28 -17.09
N GLY A 162 -23.88 -16.40 -17.70
CA GLY A 162 -22.96 -16.40 -18.84
C GLY A 162 -21.49 -16.31 -18.43
N GLN A 163 -20.68 -15.68 -19.29
CA GLN A 163 -19.23 -15.59 -19.14
C GLN A 163 -18.70 -14.24 -19.65
N PHE A 164 -17.89 -13.55 -18.86
CA PHE A 164 -17.32 -12.26 -19.23
C PHE A 164 -15.81 -12.25 -18.98
N ASN A 165 -15.04 -11.73 -19.93
CA ASN A 165 -13.58 -11.77 -19.86
C ASN A 165 -13.01 -10.37 -19.62
N ILE A 166 -12.01 -10.28 -18.73
CA ILE A 166 -11.29 -9.05 -18.41
C ILE A 166 -9.80 -9.35 -18.55
N GLU A 167 -9.12 -8.62 -19.43
CA GLU A 167 -7.67 -8.66 -19.58
C GLU A 167 -7.03 -7.49 -18.83
N ILE A 168 -6.11 -7.80 -17.92
CA ILE A 168 -5.32 -6.85 -17.14
C ILE A 168 -3.87 -7.31 -17.23
N ASN A 169 -2.95 -6.40 -17.60
CA ASN A 169 -1.52 -6.71 -17.72
C ASN A 169 -1.25 -8.01 -18.53
N HIS A 170 -1.93 -8.17 -19.67
CA HIS A 170 -1.86 -9.35 -20.56
C HIS A 170 -2.35 -10.67 -19.96
N THR A 171 -2.89 -10.66 -18.75
CA THR A 171 -3.53 -11.82 -18.14
C THR A 171 -5.04 -11.72 -18.34
N VAL A 172 -5.65 -12.78 -18.88
CA VAL A 172 -7.10 -12.85 -19.11
C VAL A 172 -7.75 -13.57 -17.93
N TYR A 173 -8.71 -12.89 -17.31
CA TYR A 173 -9.54 -13.43 -16.25
C TYR A 173 -10.95 -13.69 -16.79
N THR A 174 -11.45 -14.90 -16.56
CA THR A 174 -12.77 -15.33 -17.01
C THR A 174 -13.74 -15.35 -15.84
N LEU A 175 -14.66 -14.40 -15.82
CA LEU A 175 -15.71 -14.32 -14.80
C LEU A 175 -16.92 -15.12 -15.26
N THR A 176 -17.48 -15.90 -14.34
CA THR A 176 -18.72 -16.67 -14.51
C THR A 176 -19.59 -16.45 -13.28
N LYS A 177 -20.79 -17.05 -13.24
CA LYS A 177 -21.69 -16.94 -12.08
C LYS A 177 -20.94 -17.23 -10.77
N GLY A 178 -21.07 -16.32 -9.81
CA GLY A 178 -20.41 -16.43 -8.50
C GLY A 178 -19.01 -15.80 -8.42
N HIS A 179 -18.44 -15.41 -9.56
CA HIS A 179 -17.18 -14.66 -9.58
C HIS A 179 -17.41 -13.16 -9.47
N LEU A 180 -16.52 -12.50 -8.74
CA LEU A 180 -16.39 -11.05 -8.70
C LEU A 180 -14.94 -10.64 -8.95
N MET A 181 -14.77 -9.41 -9.45
CA MET A 181 -13.47 -8.75 -9.53
C MET A 181 -13.59 -7.30 -9.08
N ILE A 182 -12.68 -6.88 -8.21
CA ILE A 182 -12.56 -5.48 -7.78
C ILE A 182 -11.43 -4.82 -8.58
N LEU A 183 -11.78 -3.77 -9.33
CA LEU A 183 -10.84 -2.98 -10.11
C LEU A 183 -10.60 -1.63 -9.41
N PRO A 184 -9.33 -1.29 -9.08
CA PRO A 184 -8.97 0.02 -8.58
C PRO A 184 -9.14 1.13 -9.61
N PRO A 185 -9.20 2.40 -9.14
CA PRO A 185 -9.07 3.55 -10.00
C PRO A 185 -7.88 3.42 -10.95
N ASP A 186 -8.08 3.90 -12.17
CA ASP A 186 -7.07 3.96 -13.24
C ASP A 186 -6.42 2.63 -13.60
N THR A 187 -7.07 1.50 -13.31
CA THR A 187 -6.64 0.17 -13.76
C THR A 187 -6.91 0.00 -15.27
N PRO A 188 -5.87 -0.05 -16.12
CA PRO A 188 -6.06 -0.28 -17.55
C PRO A 188 -6.55 -1.72 -17.77
N SER A 189 -7.63 -1.88 -18.51
CA SER A 189 -8.21 -3.20 -18.80
C SER A 189 -8.82 -3.26 -20.18
N ILE A 190 -8.83 -4.45 -20.79
CA ILE A 190 -9.61 -4.76 -21.98
C ILE A 190 -10.71 -5.73 -21.57
N ARG A 191 -11.96 -5.35 -21.80
CA ARG A 191 -13.12 -6.16 -21.41
C ARG A 191 -13.80 -6.68 -22.65
N PHE A 192 -14.12 -7.97 -22.66
CA PHE A 192 -14.69 -8.59 -23.84
C PHE A 192 -15.61 -9.78 -23.54
N HIS A 193 -16.47 -10.03 -24.50
CA HIS A 193 -17.53 -11.01 -24.48
C HIS A 193 -17.66 -11.62 -25.87
N HIS A 194 -18.03 -12.90 -25.93
CA HIS A 194 -18.23 -13.65 -27.17
C HIS A 194 -19.71 -13.97 -27.35
N ALA A 195 -20.23 -13.85 -28.57
CA ALA A 195 -21.65 -14.01 -28.88
C ALA A 195 -22.24 -15.41 -28.60
N ASP A 196 -21.40 -16.42 -28.35
CA ASP A 196 -21.80 -17.81 -28.10
C ASP A 196 -22.53 -18.00 -26.76
N LYS A 197 -22.39 -17.05 -25.83
CA LYS A 197 -23.04 -17.12 -24.51
C LYS A 197 -23.72 -15.81 -24.21
N ARG A 198 -25.04 -15.79 -23.99
CA ARG A 198 -25.70 -14.57 -23.47
C ARG A 198 -25.25 -14.34 -22.03
N THR A 199 -24.75 -13.14 -21.73
CA THR A 199 -24.11 -12.83 -20.45
C THR A 199 -24.69 -11.59 -19.79
N LEU A 200 -25.15 -11.73 -18.55
CA LEU A 200 -25.58 -10.62 -17.71
C LEU A 200 -24.51 -10.28 -16.68
N THR A 201 -24.07 -9.02 -16.70
CA THR A 201 -23.07 -8.48 -15.78
C THR A 201 -23.64 -7.32 -14.99
N HIS A 202 -23.14 -7.12 -13.77
CA HIS A 202 -23.35 -5.90 -13.01
C HIS A 202 -22.01 -5.25 -12.71
N SER A 203 -21.96 -3.95 -12.94
CA SER A 203 -20.84 -3.07 -12.62
C SER A 203 -21.30 -2.08 -11.56
N ILE A 204 -20.64 -2.08 -10.42
CA ILE A 204 -20.89 -1.11 -9.35
C ILE A 204 -19.63 -0.28 -9.16
N ARG A 205 -19.72 1.02 -9.42
CA ARG A 205 -18.64 1.97 -9.22
C ARG A 205 -18.82 2.73 -7.94
N PHE A 206 -17.73 2.91 -7.21
CA PHE A 206 -17.75 3.52 -5.89
C PHE A 206 -16.41 4.15 -5.53
N THR A 207 -16.43 4.94 -4.47
CA THR A 207 -15.26 5.49 -3.79
C THR A 207 -15.15 4.82 -2.43
N ALA A 208 -13.93 4.43 -2.07
CA ALA A 208 -13.65 3.78 -0.79
C ALA A 208 -12.19 4.00 -0.40
N GLU A 209 -11.92 3.82 0.89
CA GLU A 209 -10.59 3.76 1.47
C GLU A 209 -10.37 2.39 2.14
N GLY A 210 -9.11 1.96 2.25
CA GLY A 210 -8.78 0.73 3.00
C GLY A 210 -9.25 -0.58 2.38
N ILE A 211 -9.43 -0.66 1.05
CA ILE A 211 -9.66 -1.95 0.38
C ILE A 211 -8.38 -2.76 0.39
N ASP A 212 -8.49 -3.99 0.89
CA ASP A 212 -7.39 -4.95 0.93
C ASP A 212 -6.85 -5.25 -0.47
N SER A 213 -5.53 -5.15 -0.66
CA SER A 213 -4.89 -5.45 -1.94
C SER A 213 -5.10 -6.89 -2.41
N ALA A 214 -5.29 -7.84 -1.50
CA ALA A 214 -5.59 -9.22 -1.85
C ALA A 214 -6.98 -9.37 -2.52
N LEU A 215 -7.88 -8.40 -2.32
CA LEU A 215 -9.18 -8.36 -2.99
C LEU A 215 -9.12 -7.68 -4.37
N ILE A 216 -8.08 -6.89 -4.61
CA ILE A 216 -7.94 -6.04 -5.79
C ILE A 216 -7.30 -6.82 -6.94
N LYS A 217 -7.83 -6.68 -8.17
CA LYS A 217 -7.30 -7.29 -9.42
C LYS A 217 -7.20 -8.82 -9.40
N HIS A 218 -7.83 -9.48 -8.44
CA HIS A 218 -7.93 -10.93 -8.36
C HIS A 218 -9.33 -11.39 -8.77
N LEU A 219 -9.40 -12.59 -9.37
CA LEU A 219 -10.66 -13.27 -9.60
C LEU A 219 -11.09 -13.94 -8.31
N ILE A 220 -12.18 -13.46 -7.72
CA ILE A 220 -12.66 -13.92 -6.42
C ILE A 220 -13.91 -14.77 -6.63
N ASN A 221 -13.92 -15.97 -6.06
CA ASN A 221 -15.15 -16.76 -5.95
C ASN A 221 -15.89 -16.31 -4.68
N ALA A 222 -17.06 -15.71 -4.88
CA ALA A 222 -17.90 -15.16 -3.83
C ALA A 222 -19.33 -15.69 -3.93
N THR A 223 -19.48 -16.91 -4.45
CA THR A 223 -20.79 -17.51 -4.73
C THR A 223 -21.74 -17.45 -3.53
N GLU A 224 -21.21 -17.70 -2.33
CA GLU A 224 -21.98 -17.70 -1.08
C GLU A 224 -22.40 -16.30 -0.60
N TYR A 225 -21.73 -15.25 -1.08
CA TYR A 225 -21.91 -13.88 -0.59
C TYR A 225 -22.67 -12.97 -1.58
N LEU A 226 -22.83 -13.39 -2.83
CA LEU A 226 -23.42 -12.55 -3.88
C LEU A 226 -24.95 -12.59 -3.94
N ALA A 227 -25.60 -13.61 -3.36
CA ALA A 227 -27.06 -13.73 -3.40
C ALA A 227 -27.80 -12.48 -2.88
N PRO A 228 -27.47 -11.93 -1.69
CA PRO A 228 -28.13 -10.72 -1.19
C PRO A 228 -27.90 -9.49 -2.07
N LEU A 229 -26.76 -9.42 -2.75
CA LEU A 229 -26.44 -8.32 -3.65
C LEU A 229 -27.28 -8.41 -4.93
N TYR A 230 -27.47 -9.59 -5.52
CA TYR A 230 -28.35 -9.78 -6.68
C TYR A 230 -29.78 -9.34 -6.36
N ASP A 231 -30.31 -9.72 -5.20
CA ASP A 231 -31.67 -9.36 -4.79
C ASP A 231 -31.88 -7.83 -4.73
N VAL A 232 -30.85 -7.08 -4.36
CA VAL A 232 -30.89 -5.61 -4.37
C VAL A 232 -30.73 -5.06 -5.79
N LEU A 233 -29.84 -5.62 -6.60
CA LEU A 233 -29.59 -5.17 -7.98
C LEU A 233 -30.78 -5.42 -8.91
N HIS A 234 -31.66 -6.35 -8.58
CA HIS A 234 -32.92 -6.60 -9.31
C HIS A 234 -34.06 -5.65 -8.90
N GLN A 235 -33.90 -4.88 -7.83
CA GLN A 235 -34.89 -3.90 -7.41
C GLN A 235 -34.79 -2.61 -8.24
N ASP A 236 -35.86 -1.81 -8.21
CA ASP A 236 -35.82 -0.47 -8.77
C ASP A 236 -34.95 0.46 -7.90
N LEU A 237 -33.71 0.63 -8.33
CA LEU A 237 -32.72 1.46 -7.64
C LEU A 237 -33.00 2.97 -7.80
N SER A 238 -33.99 3.38 -8.60
CA SER A 238 -34.42 4.77 -8.70
C SER A 238 -35.28 5.23 -7.51
N LEU A 239 -35.73 4.28 -6.68
CA LEU A 239 -36.48 4.56 -5.47
C LEU A 239 -35.60 5.24 -4.39
N PRO A 240 -36.19 6.05 -3.50
CA PRO A 240 -35.51 6.53 -2.30
C PRO A 240 -34.91 5.34 -1.55
N LEU A 241 -33.63 5.43 -1.16
CA LEU A 241 -32.83 4.40 -0.49
C LEU A 241 -32.26 3.26 -1.38
N GLY A 242 -32.43 3.29 -2.71
CA GLY A 242 -31.85 2.28 -3.61
C GLY A 242 -30.33 2.18 -3.49
N ALA A 243 -29.64 3.33 -3.49
CA ALA A 243 -28.19 3.40 -3.29
C ALA A 243 -27.78 2.90 -1.89
N ASP A 244 -28.53 3.23 -0.84
CA ASP A 244 -28.22 2.82 0.54
C ASP A 244 -28.35 1.29 0.72
N LYS A 245 -29.31 0.66 0.02
CA LYS A 245 -29.42 -0.81 0.01
C LYS A 245 -28.22 -1.46 -0.65
N VAL A 246 -27.77 -0.94 -1.81
CA VAL A 246 -26.56 -1.45 -2.48
C VAL A 246 -25.35 -1.24 -1.60
N TRP A 247 -25.25 -0.08 -0.94
CA TRP A 247 -24.16 0.27 -0.04
C TRP A 247 -24.06 -0.74 1.11
N ASN A 248 -25.16 -1.04 1.79
CA ASN A 248 -25.17 -2.02 2.87
C ASN A 248 -24.77 -3.43 2.40
N GLN A 249 -25.20 -3.86 1.21
CA GLN A 249 -24.80 -5.17 0.69
C GLN A 249 -23.34 -5.22 0.27
N LEU A 250 -22.80 -4.13 -0.28
CA LEU A 250 -21.38 -4.03 -0.59
C LEU A 250 -20.52 -4.06 0.67
N ASP A 251 -20.93 -3.37 1.72
CA ASP A 251 -20.21 -3.34 2.99
C ASP A 251 -20.16 -4.75 3.61
N ASN A 252 -21.30 -5.44 3.65
CA ASN A 252 -21.37 -6.84 4.10
C ASN A 252 -20.56 -7.80 3.22
N LEU A 253 -20.60 -7.63 1.90
CA LEU A 253 -19.84 -8.45 0.96
C LEU A 253 -18.35 -8.29 1.22
N VAL A 254 -17.85 -7.04 1.27
CA VAL A 254 -16.44 -6.76 1.50
C VAL A 254 -16.02 -7.31 2.85
N PHE A 255 -16.79 -7.06 3.92
CA PHE A 255 -16.53 -7.64 5.24
C PHE A 255 -16.43 -9.18 5.21
N SER A 256 -17.36 -9.86 4.52
CA SER A 256 -17.35 -11.32 4.41
C SER A 256 -16.13 -11.83 3.63
N LEU A 257 -15.73 -11.10 2.58
CA LEU A 257 -14.52 -11.42 1.83
C LEU A 257 -13.25 -11.24 2.69
N HIS A 258 -13.18 -10.16 3.49
CA HIS A 258 -12.10 -10.00 4.46
C HIS A 258 -12.07 -11.18 5.44
N GLN A 259 -13.20 -11.55 6.01
CA GLN A 259 -13.29 -12.66 6.97
C GLN A 259 -12.86 -14.00 6.36
N SER A 260 -13.32 -14.34 5.17
CA SER A 260 -12.95 -15.61 4.50
C SER A 260 -11.46 -15.69 4.17
N LEU A 261 -10.84 -14.56 3.85
CA LEU A 261 -9.40 -14.47 3.68
C LEU A 261 -8.62 -14.71 4.98
N HIS A 262 -9.20 -14.40 6.13
CA HIS A 262 -8.60 -14.66 7.44
C HIS A 262 -8.81 -16.11 7.93
N GLN A 263 -9.80 -16.85 7.41
CA GLN A 263 -10.11 -18.20 7.88
C GLN A 263 -9.34 -19.33 7.15
N ASN A 264 -8.80 -19.09 5.95
CA ASN A 264 -8.04 -20.08 5.17
C ASN A 264 -6.55 -20.16 5.56
N ASP A 265 -6.30 -20.34 6.86
CA ASP A 265 -5.00 -20.22 7.52
C ASP A 265 -4.12 -21.48 7.43
N ASN A 266 -3.77 -21.91 6.21
CA ASN A 266 -2.71 -22.91 6.00
C ASN A 266 -1.73 -22.49 4.89
N GLU A 267 -0.49 -22.21 5.31
CA GLU A 267 0.76 -21.95 4.57
C GLU A 267 0.84 -20.75 3.60
N SER A 268 -0.23 -20.35 2.94
CA SER A 268 -0.26 -19.20 2.01
C SER A 268 -0.35 -17.83 2.71
N SER A 269 -0.65 -17.80 4.01
CA SER A 269 -0.96 -16.58 4.77
C SER A 269 0.23 -15.62 4.95
N SER A 270 1.48 -16.10 5.00
CA SER A 270 2.63 -15.21 5.24
C SER A 270 2.91 -14.25 4.08
N THR A 271 2.77 -14.71 2.84
CA THR A 271 2.91 -13.88 1.65
C THR A 271 1.73 -12.93 1.52
N ILE A 272 0.50 -13.41 1.73
CA ILE A 272 -0.71 -12.58 1.63
C ILE A 272 -0.73 -11.49 2.71
N MET A 273 -0.40 -11.81 3.97
CA MET A 273 -0.30 -10.83 5.05
C MET A 273 0.84 -9.84 4.82
N ARG A 274 1.96 -10.29 4.24
CA ARG A 274 3.06 -9.42 3.84
C ARG A 274 2.63 -8.47 2.72
N GLU A 275 1.99 -8.97 1.68
CA GLU A 275 1.49 -8.14 0.57
C GLU A 275 0.45 -7.13 1.03
N ARG A 276 -0.41 -7.50 1.98
CA ARG A 276 -1.36 -6.60 2.63
C ARG A 276 -0.67 -5.49 3.39
N TYR A 277 0.21 -5.85 4.32
CA TYR A 277 0.94 -4.87 5.12
C TYR A 277 1.77 -3.94 4.22
N GLU A 278 2.47 -4.49 3.23
CA GLU A 278 3.21 -3.71 2.23
C GLU A 278 2.29 -2.77 1.45
N SER A 279 1.06 -3.19 1.12
CA SER A 279 0.09 -2.33 0.45
C SER A 279 -0.47 -1.25 1.37
N ASP A 280 -0.78 -1.59 2.61
CA ASP A 280 -1.36 -0.67 3.59
C ASP A 280 -0.36 0.44 3.93
N ILE A 281 0.87 0.06 4.27
CA ILE A 281 1.94 1.02 4.54
C ILE A 281 2.26 1.84 3.29
N PHE A 282 2.18 1.25 2.09
CA PHE A 282 2.38 1.99 0.86
C PHE A 282 1.27 3.04 0.63
N ASN A 283 0.02 2.68 0.87
CA ASN A 283 -1.10 3.60 0.77
C ASN A 283 -0.98 4.76 1.77
N GLU A 284 -0.54 4.49 3.01
CA GLU A 284 -0.26 5.54 3.99
C GLU A 284 0.90 6.45 3.55
N ILE A 285 1.97 5.90 2.98
CA ILE A 285 3.08 6.68 2.41
C ILE A 285 2.57 7.61 1.30
N ILE A 286 1.73 7.10 0.41
CA ILE A 286 1.14 7.89 -0.67
C ILE A 286 0.24 9.00 -0.10
N ALA A 287 -0.64 8.68 0.85
CA ALA A 287 -1.49 9.66 1.51
C ALA A 287 -0.66 10.76 2.21
N TYR A 288 0.41 10.39 2.91
CA TYR A 288 1.32 11.32 3.55
C TYR A 288 2.02 12.24 2.53
N ILE A 289 2.46 11.72 1.38
CA ILE A 289 3.04 12.53 0.29
C ILE A 289 2.04 13.57 -0.20
N HIS A 290 0.77 13.19 -0.38
CA HIS A 290 -0.28 14.09 -0.88
C HIS A 290 -0.69 15.16 0.14
N GLN A 291 -0.60 14.87 1.44
CA GLN A 291 -0.91 15.81 2.52
C GLN A 291 0.30 16.68 2.91
N SER A 292 1.52 16.25 2.58
CA SER A 292 2.75 16.95 2.90
C SER A 292 2.97 18.17 2.02
N ASP A 293 3.79 19.12 2.51
CA ASP A 293 4.35 20.12 1.62
C ASP A 293 5.38 19.48 0.68
N ILE A 294 4.92 19.15 -0.52
CA ILE A 294 5.69 18.44 -1.55
C ILE A 294 6.99 19.17 -1.93
N VAL A 295 7.08 20.48 -1.69
CA VAL A 295 8.29 21.26 -1.96
C VAL A 295 9.41 20.83 -1.02
N ALA A 296 9.12 20.77 0.28
CA ALA A 296 10.09 20.43 1.31
C ALA A 296 10.39 18.92 1.41
N LEU A 297 9.47 18.07 0.94
CA LEU A 297 9.52 16.62 1.15
C LEU A 297 10.72 15.94 0.47
N LYS A 298 11.48 15.18 1.28
CA LYS A 298 12.61 14.34 0.84
C LYS A 298 12.32 12.87 1.10
N VAL A 299 13.03 12.00 0.37
CA VAL A 299 12.97 10.55 0.59
C VAL A 299 13.40 10.17 2.02
N SER A 300 14.32 10.93 2.63
CA SER A 300 14.71 10.73 4.04
C SER A 300 13.55 10.94 5.00
N ASP A 301 12.64 11.85 4.67
CA ASP A 301 11.51 12.17 5.54
C ASP A 301 10.52 11.01 5.54
N LEU A 302 10.30 10.34 4.40
CA LEU A 302 9.50 9.12 4.30
C LEU A 302 10.13 7.94 5.05
N VAL A 303 11.44 7.76 4.92
CA VAL A 303 12.20 6.72 5.66
C VAL A 303 12.02 6.90 7.17
N ASN A 304 12.09 8.15 7.64
CA ASN A 304 12.00 8.46 9.06
C ASN A 304 10.56 8.41 9.58
N GLU A 305 9.58 8.93 8.83
CA GLU A 305 8.17 8.96 9.25
C GLU A 305 7.59 7.54 9.36
N PHE A 306 7.91 6.67 8.40
CA PHE A 306 7.37 5.31 8.34
C PHE A 306 8.28 4.24 8.97
N ASN A 307 9.41 4.64 9.55
CA ASN A 307 10.43 3.72 10.09
C ASN A 307 10.82 2.61 9.09
N LEU A 308 10.98 2.97 7.82
CA LEU A 308 11.32 2.05 6.73
C LEU A 308 12.77 2.20 6.31
N SER A 309 13.40 1.10 5.91
CA SER A 309 14.71 1.18 5.25
C SER A 309 14.58 1.82 3.85
N ARG A 310 15.64 2.44 3.35
CA ARG A 310 15.67 2.98 1.97
C ARG A 310 15.42 1.90 0.92
N SER A 311 15.89 0.68 1.15
CA SER A 311 15.67 -0.46 0.24
C SER A 311 14.21 -0.89 0.26
N THR A 312 13.59 -1.03 1.42
CA THR A 312 12.16 -1.36 1.56
C THR A 312 11.30 -0.31 0.87
N LEU A 313 11.55 0.98 1.13
CA LEU A 313 10.84 2.07 0.46
C LEU A 313 11.01 2.00 -1.06
N GLN A 314 12.21 1.69 -1.56
CA GLN A 314 12.45 1.53 -3.00
C GLN A 314 11.73 0.32 -3.60
N GLN A 315 11.63 -0.79 -2.86
CA GLN A 315 10.91 -1.99 -3.28
C GLN A 315 9.40 -1.71 -3.37
N LEU A 316 8.82 -1.05 -2.38
CA LEU A 316 7.40 -0.67 -2.37
C LEU A 316 7.04 0.19 -3.58
N PHE A 317 7.80 1.27 -3.84
CA PHE A 317 7.54 2.13 -5.01
C PHE A 317 7.72 1.42 -6.35
N ASN A 318 8.65 0.46 -6.44
CA ASN A 318 8.81 -0.33 -7.66
C ASN A 318 7.66 -1.34 -7.85
N LYS A 319 7.16 -1.91 -6.75
CA LYS A 319 6.07 -2.88 -6.75
C LYS A 319 4.73 -2.25 -7.11
N TYR A 320 4.37 -1.13 -6.47
CA TYR A 320 3.04 -0.55 -6.57
C TYR A 320 2.93 0.60 -7.59
N GLU A 321 4.00 1.37 -7.81
CA GLU A 321 4.02 2.54 -8.73
C GLU A 321 5.01 2.39 -9.89
N HIS A 322 5.71 1.24 -9.98
CA HIS A 322 6.71 0.95 -11.02
C HIS A 322 7.75 2.08 -11.20
N THR A 323 8.11 2.74 -10.11
CA THR A 323 9.00 3.91 -10.10
C THR A 323 9.87 3.96 -8.84
N THR A 324 10.62 5.04 -8.67
CA THR A 324 11.37 5.29 -7.43
C THR A 324 10.68 6.36 -6.58
N PRO A 325 10.85 6.34 -5.24
CA PRO A 325 10.26 7.36 -4.37
C PRO A 325 10.63 8.78 -4.80
N LYS A 326 11.89 8.97 -5.22
CA LYS A 326 12.39 10.26 -5.71
C LYS A 326 11.70 10.72 -7.00
N ILE A 327 11.48 9.80 -7.94
CA ILE A 327 10.78 10.13 -9.20
C ILE A 327 9.32 10.46 -8.92
N TYR A 328 8.65 9.68 -8.06
CA TYR A 328 7.25 9.93 -7.67
C TYR A 328 7.07 11.31 -7.02
N ILE A 329 7.89 11.66 -6.02
CA ILE A 329 7.86 12.99 -5.38
C ILE A 329 8.05 14.10 -6.42
N ASN A 330 8.97 13.92 -7.37
CA ASN A 330 9.18 14.90 -8.44
C ASN A 330 7.99 15.01 -9.41
N GLN A 331 7.28 13.90 -9.68
CA GLN A 331 6.05 13.93 -10.47
C GLN A 331 4.97 14.71 -9.74
N GLN A 332 4.79 14.50 -8.43
CA GLN A 332 3.85 15.29 -7.62
C GLN A 332 4.22 16.79 -7.59
N ARG A 333 5.51 17.14 -7.54
CA ARG A 333 5.97 18.54 -7.69
C ARG A 333 5.58 19.14 -9.04
N LEU A 334 5.74 18.37 -10.13
CA LEU A 334 5.37 18.79 -11.47
C LEU A 334 3.85 18.95 -11.61
N GLU A 335 3.05 18.07 -11.00
CA GLU A 335 1.59 18.20 -10.95
C GLU A 335 1.16 19.47 -10.19
N LYS A 336 1.78 19.77 -9.04
CA LYS A 336 1.56 21.03 -8.32
C LYS A 336 1.94 22.25 -9.16
N SER A 337 3.01 22.17 -9.95
CA SER A 337 3.38 23.24 -10.90
C SER A 337 2.30 23.50 -11.94
N ARG A 338 1.67 22.42 -12.43
CA ARG A 338 0.59 22.50 -13.41
C ARG A 338 -0.64 23.18 -12.82
N GLN A 339 -0.96 22.90 -11.56
CA GLN A 339 -2.01 23.58 -10.81
C GLN A 339 -1.70 25.07 -10.63
N LEU A 340 -0.50 25.42 -10.16
CA LEU A 340 -0.09 26.81 -9.97
C LEU A 340 -0.12 27.63 -11.26
N ILE A 341 0.27 27.05 -12.39
CA ILE A 341 0.19 27.73 -13.71
C ILE A 341 -1.27 28.07 -14.08
N ARG A 342 -2.24 27.28 -13.61
CA ARG A 342 -3.67 27.49 -13.91
C ARG A 342 -4.35 28.44 -12.94
N GLU A 343 -3.97 28.37 -11.67
CA GLU A 343 -4.75 28.96 -10.56
C GLU A 343 -4.10 30.19 -9.94
N SER A 344 -2.81 30.42 -10.20
CA SER A 344 -2.06 31.54 -9.62
C SER A 344 -1.67 32.58 -10.68
N ASN A 345 -1.38 33.81 -10.22
CA ASN A 345 -0.82 34.88 -11.05
C ASN A 345 0.72 34.87 -11.07
N LEU A 346 1.33 33.74 -10.70
CA LEU A 346 2.78 33.62 -10.62
C LEU A 346 3.38 33.42 -12.01
N SER A 347 4.51 34.06 -12.26
CA SER A 347 5.33 33.78 -13.43
C SER A 347 5.93 32.37 -13.36
N ILE A 348 6.26 31.80 -14.52
CA ILE A 348 6.93 30.49 -14.62
C ILE A 348 8.22 30.44 -13.77
N THR A 349 8.94 31.56 -13.68
CA THR A 349 10.15 31.70 -12.84
C THR A 349 9.83 31.60 -11.35
N GLN A 350 8.76 32.25 -10.91
CA GLN A 350 8.31 32.20 -9.52
C GLN A 350 7.83 30.80 -9.14
N ILE A 351 7.05 30.15 -10.01
CA ILE A 351 6.57 28.77 -9.82
C ILE A 351 7.76 27.80 -9.71
N ALA A 352 8.75 27.92 -10.58
CA ALA A 352 9.95 27.08 -10.51
C ALA A 352 10.71 27.26 -9.18
N THR A 353 10.81 28.51 -8.71
CA THR A 353 11.50 28.85 -7.45
C THR A 353 10.71 28.32 -6.24
N GLU A 354 9.40 28.53 -6.22
CA GLU A 354 8.51 28.11 -5.13
C GLU A 354 8.45 26.59 -5.00
N LEU A 355 8.63 25.86 -6.09
CA LEU A 355 8.70 24.39 -6.08
C LEU A 355 10.11 23.84 -5.82
N GLY A 356 11.07 24.71 -5.50
CA GLY A 356 12.42 24.31 -5.10
C GLY A 356 13.32 23.87 -6.26
N TYR A 357 13.02 24.24 -7.50
CA TYR A 357 13.91 23.96 -8.63
C TYR A 357 15.09 24.93 -8.65
N GLY A 358 16.31 24.40 -8.69
CA GLY A 358 17.54 25.22 -8.71
C GLY A 358 17.75 26.03 -9.99
N SER A 359 16.97 25.80 -11.05
CA SER A 359 16.95 26.67 -12.24
C SER A 359 15.66 26.50 -13.04
N ILE A 360 15.25 27.57 -13.72
CA ILE A 360 14.09 27.56 -14.63
C ILE A 360 14.30 26.61 -15.82
N GLN A 361 15.55 26.47 -16.30
CA GLN A 361 15.89 25.58 -17.41
C GLN A 361 15.70 24.12 -17.01
N TYR A 362 16.11 23.75 -15.79
CA TYR A 362 15.90 22.39 -15.27
C TYR A 362 14.40 22.12 -15.08
N PHE A 363 13.66 23.06 -14.48
CA PHE A 363 12.20 22.97 -14.35
C PHE A 363 11.52 22.78 -15.71
N SER A 364 11.85 23.63 -16.70
CA SER A 364 11.22 23.61 -18.02
C SER A 364 11.47 22.30 -18.76
N ARG A 365 12.68 21.73 -18.65
CA ARG A 365 13.01 20.40 -19.19
C ARG A 365 12.22 19.30 -18.50
N ALA A 366 12.14 19.32 -17.18
CA ALA A 366 11.39 18.33 -16.40
C ALA A 366 9.88 18.39 -16.72
N PHE A 367 9.31 19.59 -16.77
CA PHE A 367 7.92 19.83 -17.12
C PHE A 367 7.61 19.38 -18.55
N SER A 368 8.44 19.77 -19.52
CA SER A 368 8.24 19.38 -20.93
C SER A 368 8.33 17.87 -21.12
N LYS A 369 9.24 17.21 -20.40
CA LYS A 369 9.34 15.74 -20.41
C LYS A 369 8.10 15.07 -19.82
N ALA A 370 7.49 15.65 -18.79
CA ALA A 370 6.32 15.08 -18.13
C ALA A 370 5.01 15.32 -18.91
N PHE A 371 4.86 16.50 -19.51
CA PHE A 371 3.59 16.94 -20.10
C PHE A 371 3.62 17.13 -21.61
N ASN A 372 4.73 16.80 -22.27
CA ASN A 372 4.94 16.96 -23.71
C ASN A 372 4.68 18.39 -24.26
N MET A 373 4.84 19.39 -23.40
CA MET A 373 4.76 20.81 -23.76
C MET A 373 5.50 21.66 -22.74
N SER A 374 5.99 22.83 -23.14
CA SER A 374 6.68 23.74 -22.22
C SER A 374 5.71 24.38 -21.23
N PRO A 375 6.20 24.81 -20.04
CA PRO A 375 5.38 25.54 -19.07
C PRO A 375 4.70 26.79 -19.66
N SER A 376 5.40 27.49 -20.57
CA SER A 376 4.89 28.70 -21.23
C SER A 376 3.79 28.41 -22.24
N GLU A 377 3.92 27.33 -23.02
CA GLU A 377 2.84 26.87 -23.92
C GLU A 377 1.62 26.44 -23.12
N TYR A 378 1.84 25.71 -22.02
CA TYR A 378 0.77 25.31 -21.11
C TYR A 378 0.01 26.52 -20.55
N ALA A 379 0.71 27.54 -20.05
CA ALA A 379 0.11 28.77 -19.53
C ALA A 379 -0.72 29.54 -20.59
N LYS A 380 -0.20 29.66 -21.83
CA LYS A 380 -0.91 30.31 -22.94
C LYS A 380 -2.22 29.61 -23.31
N GLY A 381 -2.28 28.29 -23.14
CA GLY A 381 -3.50 27.51 -23.37
C GLY A 381 -4.67 27.90 -22.46
N TYR A 382 -4.40 28.43 -21.26
CA TYR A 382 -5.43 28.87 -20.31
C TYR A 382 -5.76 30.36 -20.43
N SER A 383 -4.77 31.21 -20.76
CA SER A 383 -5.01 32.64 -21.01
C SER A 383 -5.93 32.92 -22.20
N LYS A 384 -6.18 31.94 -23.09
CA LYS A 384 -7.10 32.05 -24.23
C LYS A 384 -8.56 31.62 -23.92
N ARG A 385 -8.82 31.11 -22.72
CA ARG A 385 -10.12 30.55 -22.29
C ARG A 385 -10.79 31.31 -21.14
N MET A 386 -10.12 32.32 -20.60
CA MET A 386 -10.72 33.44 -19.85
C MET A 386 -10.97 34.58 -20.83
#